data_AF-A0A962EGF2-F1
#
_entry.id   AF-A0A962EGF2-F1
#
_cell.length_a   1.000
_cell.length_b   1.000
_cell.length_c   1.000
_cell.angle_alpha   90.00
_cell.angle_beta   90.00
_cell.angle_gamma   90.00
#
_symmetry.space_group_name_H-M   'P 1'
#
loop_
_entity.id
_entity.type
_entity.pdbx_description
1 polymer ?
#
loop_
_entity_poly.entity_id
_entity_poly.type
_entity_poly.pdbx_seq_one_letter_code
_entity_poly.pdbx_strand_id
1 'polypeptide(L)'
;MRSALKNVVSVILGFIVASVVMMLVEMLNGHVLYPELSKAARIATNPEAVRALMASVPTGAMVVVLVGWLLGGVAGGWVTGRIAAAAGLR
;
A
#
# COMPACT_ATOMS: atom_id res chain seq x y z
N MET A 1 -12.70 1.24 -28.85
CA MET A 1 -12.46 2.23 -27.77
C MET A 1 -13.18 1.92 -26.44
N ARG A 2 -14.46 1.49 -26.42
CA ARG A 2 -15.18 1.18 -25.16
C ARG A 2 -14.54 0.11 -24.26
N SER A 3 -13.89 -0.91 -24.84
CA SER A 3 -13.24 -1.99 -24.07
C SER A 3 -11.96 -1.53 -23.35
N ALA A 4 -11.09 -0.78 -24.03
CA ALA A 4 -9.86 -0.24 -23.44
C ALA A 4 -10.15 0.69 -22.25
N LEU A 5 -11.15 1.56 -22.36
CA LEU A 5 -11.56 2.44 -21.26
C LEU A 5 -12.03 1.64 -20.04
N LYS A 6 -12.82 0.58 -20.24
CA LYS A 6 -13.28 -0.30 -19.16
C LYS A 6 -12.12 -1.05 -18.49
N ASN A 7 -11.10 -1.45 -19.25
CA ASN A 7 -9.88 -2.06 -18.69
C ASN A 7 -9.12 -1.09 -17.82
N VAL A 8 -8.90 0.15 -18.30
CA VAL A 8 -8.23 1.20 -17.52
C VAL A 8 -8.99 1.49 -16.22
N VAL A 9 -10.31 1.63 -16.28
CA VAL A 9 -11.14 1.84 -15.08
C VAL A 9 -11.02 0.65 -14.11
N SER A 10 -11.00 -0.59 -14.61
CA SER A 10 -10.84 -1.78 -13.77
C SER A 10 -9.48 -1.82 -13.05
N VAL A 11 -8.42 -1.37 -13.71
CA VAL A 11 -7.07 -1.24 -13.12
C VAL A 11 -7.05 -0.14 -12.08
N ILE A 12 -7.63 1.04 -12.37
CA ILE A 12 -7.71 2.15 -11.43
C ILE A 12 -8.47 1.72 -10.15
N LEU A 13 -9.60 1.04 -10.29
CA LEU A 13 -10.37 0.56 -9.15
C LEU A 13 -9.61 -0.47 -8.32
N GLY A 14 -8.89 -1.40 -8.96
CA GLY A 14 -8.00 -2.33 -8.24
C GLY A 14 -6.85 -1.63 -7.53
N PHE A 15 -6.25 -0.61 -8.15
CA PHE A 15 -5.20 0.18 -7.53
C PHE A 15 -5.70 0.97 -6.31
N ILE A 16 -6.93 1.50 -6.36
CA ILE A 16 -7.56 2.14 -5.20
C ILE A 16 -7.69 1.14 -4.06
N VAL A 17 -8.15 -0.09 -4.33
CA VAL A 17 -8.24 -1.13 -3.30
C VAL A 17 -6.86 -1.50 -2.74
N ALA A 18 -5.85 -1.66 -3.60
CA ALA A 18 -4.48 -1.90 -3.15
C ALA A 18 -3.97 -0.79 -2.22
N SER A 19 -4.24 0.47 -2.57
CA SER A 19 -3.86 1.65 -1.79
C SER A 19 -4.56 1.68 -0.43
N VAL A 20 -5.85 1.35 -0.39
CA VAL A 20 -6.60 1.25 0.89
C VAL A 20 -6.03 0.15 1.77
N VAL A 21 -5.73 -1.03 1.22
CA VAL A 21 -5.12 -2.12 1.98
C VAL A 21 -3.76 -1.69 2.54
N MET A 22 -2.92 -1.06 1.72
CA MET A 22 -1.61 -0.58 2.17
C MET A 22 -1.73 0.49 3.26
N MET A 23 -2.67 1.43 3.10
CA MET A 23 -2.94 2.46 4.10
C MET A 23 -3.36 1.84 5.45
N LEU A 24 -4.22 0.82 5.45
CA LEU A 24 -4.62 0.14 6.69
C LEU A 24 -3.44 -0.56 7.36
N VAL A 25 -2.57 -1.21 6.58
CA VAL A 25 -1.37 -1.85 7.10
C VAL A 25 -0.38 -0.82 7.65
N GLU A 26 -0.20 0.31 6.97
CA GLU A 26 0.65 1.40 7.44
C GLU A 26 0.09 2.04 8.72
N MET A 27 -1.23 2.23 8.81
CA MET A 27 -1.88 2.71 10.02
C MET A 27 -1.67 1.74 11.19
N LEU A 28 -1.80 0.43 10.96
CA LEU A 28 -1.53 -0.59 11.97
C LEU A 28 -0.05 -0.56 12.40
N ASN A 29 0.86 -0.47 11.44
CA ASN A 29 2.31 -0.43 11.68
C ASN A 29 2.70 0.81 12.50
N GLY A 30 2.19 1.98 12.12
CA GLY A 30 2.57 3.28 12.67
C GLY A 30 1.80 3.70 13.93
N HIS A 31 0.61 3.16 14.20
CA HIS A 31 -0.17 3.53 15.40
C HIS A 31 -0.22 2.45 16.46
N VAL A 32 -0.08 1.17 16.09
CA VAL A 32 -0.25 0.04 17.02
C VAL A 32 1.07 -0.70 17.25
N LEU A 33 1.77 -1.11 16.20
CA LEU A 33 2.97 -1.95 16.33
C LEU A 33 4.22 -1.13 16.70
N TYR A 34 4.46 -0.02 16.02
CA TYR A 34 5.65 0.83 16.19
C TYR A 34 5.28 2.32 16.30
N PRO A 35 4.50 2.73 17.32
CA PRO A 35 4.05 4.11 17.48
C PRO A 35 5.18 5.12 17.63
N GLU A 36 6.26 4.76 18.33
CA GLU A 36 7.42 5.64 18.51
C GLU A 36 8.17 5.91 17.19
N LEU A 37 8.20 4.92 16.29
CA LEU A 37 8.78 5.10 14.97
C LEU A 37 7.99 6.12 14.15
N SER A 38 6.65 6.05 14.20
CA SER A 38 5.79 7.02 13.50
C SER A 38 5.93 8.43 14.06
N LYS A 39 6.10 8.58 15.38
CA LYS A 39 6.36 9.89 16.00
C LYS A 39 7.69 10.46 15.54
N ALA A 40 8.75 9.65 15.55
CA ALA A 40 10.08 10.06 15.08
C ALA A 40 10.06 10.44 13.58
N ALA A 41 9.33 9.69 12.75
CA ALA A 41 9.18 9.97 11.33
C ALA A 41 8.53 11.32 11.03
N ARG A 42 7.59 11.79 11.87
CA ARG A 42 6.96 13.12 11.72
C ARG A 42 7.93 14.28 11.96
N ILE A 43 8.98 14.07 12.75
CA ILE A 43 9.93 15.11 13.17
C ILE A 43 11.16 15.13 12.24
N ALA A 44 11.43 14.02 11.55
CA ALA A 44 12.52 13.92 10.57
C ALA A 44 12.20 14.71 9.29
N THR A 45 12.57 15.99 9.26
CA THR A 45 12.28 16.91 8.15
C THR A 45 13.42 17.06 7.14
N ASN A 46 14.64 16.63 7.49
CA ASN A 46 15.81 16.72 6.61
C ASN A 46 16.33 15.33 6.20
N PRO A 47 17.05 15.22 5.06
CA PRO A 47 17.50 13.93 4.53
C PRO A 47 18.40 13.14 5.49
N GLU A 48 19.22 13.82 6.29
CA GLU A 48 20.13 13.19 7.26
C GLU A 48 19.36 12.55 8.42
N ALA A 49 18.37 13.25 8.96
CA ALA A 49 17.48 12.77 10.01
C ALA A 49 16.64 11.58 9.53
N VAL A 50 16.13 11.63 8.29
CA VAL A 50 15.43 10.49 7.68
C VAL A 50 16.37 9.30 7.55
N ARG A 51 17.62 9.49 7.10
CA ARG A 51 18.60 8.41 6.98
C ARG A 51 18.96 7.80 8.33
N ALA A 52 19.19 8.63 9.35
CA ALA A 52 19.47 8.16 10.72
C ALA A 52 18.27 7.39 11.30
N LEU A 53 17.05 7.88 11.07
CA LEU A 53 15.84 7.19 11.47
C LEU A 53 15.72 5.83 10.77
N MET A 54 15.91 5.78 9.45
CA MET A 54 15.86 4.53 8.68
C MET A 54 16.90 3.50 9.16
N ALA A 55 18.09 3.94 9.60
CA ALA A 55 19.09 3.05 10.18
C ALA A 55 18.67 2.46 11.54
N SER A 56 17.74 3.12 12.26
CA SER A 56 17.19 2.66 13.54
C SER A 56 15.89 1.84 13.40
N VAL A 57 15.34 1.69 12.18
CA VAL A 57 14.07 0.99 11.96
C VAL A 57 14.22 -0.50 12.33
N PRO A 58 13.36 -1.04 13.21
CA PRO A 58 13.35 -2.48 13.48
C PRO A 58 13.01 -3.27 12.22
N THR A 59 13.72 -4.38 11.98
CA THR A 59 13.47 -5.25 10.81
C THR A 59 12.01 -5.71 10.74
N GLY A 60 11.37 -5.95 11.89
CA GLY A 60 9.95 -6.30 11.96
C GLY A 60 9.02 -5.27 11.33
N ALA A 61 9.31 -3.97 11.47
CA ALA A 61 8.52 -2.91 10.84
C ALA A 61 8.61 -2.95 9.30
N MET A 62 9.77 -3.33 8.75
CA MET A 62 9.94 -3.52 7.30
C MET A 62 9.20 -4.76 6.80
N VAL A 63 9.19 -5.85 7.58
CA VAL A 63 8.43 -7.06 7.24
C VAL A 63 6.94 -6.77 7.13
N VAL A 64 6.39 -5.96 8.05
CA VAL A 64 4.97 -5.54 7.99
C VAL A 64 4.67 -4.78 6.69
N VAL A 65 5.57 -3.89 6.26
CA VAL A 65 5.43 -3.17 4.99
C VAL A 65 5.46 -4.12 3.79
N LEU A 66 6.36 -5.10 3.78
CA LEU A 66 6.41 -6.12 2.71
C LEU A 66 5.11 -6.93 2.64
N VAL A 67 4.56 -7.32 3.80
CA VAL A 67 3.25 -7.98 3.89
C VAL A 67 2.15 -7.07 3.36
N GLY A 68 2.18 -5.77 3.68
CA GLY A 68 1.22 -4.79 3.15
C GLY A 68 1.24 -4.70 1.63
N TRP A 69 2.43 -4.66 1.02
CA TRP A 69 2.57 -4.67 -0.44
C TRP A 69 2.07 -5.96 -1.09
N LEU A 70 2.36 -7.11 -0.47
CA LEU A 70 1.85 -8.41 -0.94
C LEU A 70 0.31 -8.44 -0.89
N LEU A 71 -0.28 -8.06 0.24
CA LEU A 71 -1.72 -8.03 0.44
C LEU A 71 -2.40 -7.03 -0.50
N GLY A 72 -1.83 -5.84 -0.65
CA GLY A 72 -2.32 -4.80 -1.56
C GLY A 72 -2.29 -5.26 -3.02
N GLY A 73 -1.19 -5.87 -3.46
CA GLY A 73 -1.05 -6.41 -4.81
C GLY A 73 -2.05 -7.52 -5.11
N VAL A 74 -2.21 -8.48 -4.18
CA VAL A 74 -3.20 -9.57 -4.32
C VAL A 74 -4.62 -9.02 -4.35
N ALA A 75 -4.97 -8.13 -3.41
CA ALA A 75 -6.31 -7.54 -3.33
C ALA A 75 -6.64 -6.70 -4.57
N GLY A 76 -5.72 -5.84 -5.00
CA GLY A 76 -5.90 -5.00 -6.18
C GLY A 76 -6.04 -5.81 -7.47
N GLY A 77 -5.15 -6.79 -7.69
CA GLY A 77 -5.21 -7.68 -8.85
C GLY A 77 -6.49 -8.51 -8.88
N TRP A 78 -6.93 -9.02 -7.72
CA TRP A 78 -8.18 -9.75 -7.58
C TRP A 78 -9.40 -8.89 -7.92
N VAL A 79 -9.45 -7.65 -7.42
CA VAL A 79 -10.54 -6.69 -7.70
C VAL A 79 -10.55 -6.29 -9.17
N THR A 80 -9.39 -5.94 -9.75
CA THR A 80 -9.31 -5.66 -11.20
C THR A 80 -9.81 -6.83 -12.02
N GLY A 81 -9.39 -8.06 -11.70
CA GLY A 81 -9.83 -9.26 -12.39
C GLY A 81 -11.34 -9.49 -12.30
N ARG A 82 -11.94 -9.22 -11.14
CA ARG A 82 -13.40 -9.34 -10.94
C ARG A 82 -14.20 -8.28 -11.67
N ILE A 83 -13.75 -7.02 -11.64
CA ILE A 83 -14.43 -5.93 -12.35
C ILE A 83 -14.35 -6.16 -13.86
N ALA A 84 -13.17 -6.55 -14.37
CA ALA A 84 -12.99 -6.86 -15.78
C ALA A 84 -13.88 -8.04 -16.24
N ALA A 85 -13.98 -9.10 -15.43
CA ALA A 85 -14.87 -10.23 -15.69
C ALA A 85 -16.34 -9.80 -15.73
N ALA A 86 -16.79 -9.04 -14.72
CA ALA A 86 -18.17 -8.55 -14.65
C ALA A 86 -18.53 -7.59 -15.80
N ALA A 87 -17.55 -6.87 -16.34
CA ALA A 87 -17.72 -5.95 -17.47
C ALA A 87 -17.72 -6.63 -18.85
N GLY A 88 -17.57 -7.96 -18.91
CA GLY A 88 -17.50 -8.74 -20.16
C GLY A 88 -16.23 -8.49 -20.97
N LEU A 89 -15.11 -8.21 -20.29
CA LEU A 89 -13.81 -7.91 -20.91
C LEU A 89 -12.88 -9.14 -20.98
N ARG A 90 -13.32 -10.28 -20.45
CA ARG A 90 -12.62 -11.56 -20.47
C ARG A 90 -13.24 -12.48 -21.50
#